data_AF-X1FNT2-F1
#
_entry.id   AF-X1FNT2-F1
#
_cell.length_a   1.000
_cell.length_b   1.000
_cell.length_c   1.000
_cell.angle_alpha   90.00
_cell.angle_beta   90.00
_cell.angle_gamma   90.00
#
_symmetry.space_group_name_H-M   'P 1'
#
loop_
_entity.id
_entity.type
_entity.pdbx_description
1 polymer ?
#
loop_
_entity_poly.entity_id
_entity_poly.type
_entity_poly.pdbx_seq_one_letter_code
_entity_poly.pdbx_strand_id
1 'polypeptide(L)'
;MIGVIIALCGVVVISIWGKAGASIHIEYISAVLAVLIAAIMSALYTIAGKKLLTRYSALSLTTYAMLLGSLGLTPFIRGSLLDQILKMSMTGWFAVIFLGVFSTVVGYGLWYIVLKIKSASEISIYLYAIPVAPQIATVIDNSSAFRMDKDVSLVVPEVNPQDVLGHKGIIANPNCSTIVMVVAINPIHKISKIKRIVASTYQAVSGTGRKAIEELKKQSRAVLNSKEVKSEVYPVQIAFNILPHIDDFYEDGYTKEEIKMVHETHKIIGDNSIKITTTSVRVPVFTSHSLSVNLELESKLTREDVREILSKAPGVKVMDDPENLIYPTTLDSSGNDLVYVGRIRE
;
A
#
# COMPACT_ATOMS: atom_id res chain seq x y z
N MET A 1 6.98 7.59 -37.53
CA MET A 1 5.65 7.91 -38.10
C MET A 1 4.76 6.68 -38.19
N ILE A 2 5.20 5.58 -38.83
CA ILE A 2 4.40 4.34 -38.96
C ILE A 2 3.94 3.78 -37.60
N GLY A 3 4.81 3.73 -36.58
CA GLY A 3 4.43 3.26 -35.24
C GLY A 3 3.39 4.13 -34.51
N VAL A 4 3.36 5.44 -34.78
CA VAL A 4 2.33 6.35 -34.24
C VAL A 4 0.99 6.07 -34.92
N ILE A 5 1.00 5.85 -36.23
CA ILE A 5 -0.21 5.48 -36.99
C ILE A 5 -0.76 4.15 -36.48
N ILE A 6 0.09 3.14 -36.25
CA ILE A 6 -0.31 1.85 -35.70
C ILE A 6 -0.88 1.99 -34.28
N ALA A 7 -0.26 2.79 -33.41
CA ALA A 7 -0.77 3.04 -32.06
C ALA A 7 -2.13 3.76 -32.07
N LEU A 8 -2.30 4.75 -32.95
CA LEU A 8 -3.58 5.45 -33.15
C LEU A 8 -4.66 4.51 -33.67
N CYS A 9 -4.34 3.61 -34.61
CA CYS A 9 -5.24 2.55 -35.05
C CYS A 9 -5.62 1.62 -33.89
N GLY A 10 -4.70 1.31 -32.98
CA GLY A 10 -4.97 0.50 -31.79
C GLY A 10 -5.98 1.15 -30.84
N VAL A 11 -5.89 2.47 -30.62
CA VAL A 11 -6.88 3.23 -29.82
C VAL A 11 -8.25 3.19 -30.49
N VAL A 12 -8.32 3.32 -31.82
CA VAL A 12 -9.57 3.20 -32.59
C VAL A 12 -10.16 1.79 -32.47
N VAL A 13 -9.34 0.74 -32.60
CA VAL A 13 -9.78 -0.66 -32.47
C VAL A 13 -10.30 -0.93 -31.06
N ILE A 14 -9.60 -0.50 -30.01
CA ILE A 14 -10.05 -0.65 -28.61
C ILE A 14 -11.32 0.16 -28.36
N SER A 15 -11.46 1.35 -28.96
CA SER A 15 -12.67 2.17 -28.81
C SER A 15 -13.89 1.58 -29.52
N ILE A 16 -13.71 0.82 -30.61
CA ILE A 16 -14.82 0.23 -31.38
C ILE A 16 -15.14 -1.18 -30.87
N TRP A 17 -14.15 -1.97 -30.44
CA TRP A 17 -14.31 -3.39 -30.06
C TRP A 17 -14.08 -3.68 -28.56
N GLY A 18 -13.74 -2.67 -27.76
CA GLY A 18 -13.55 -2.80 -26.31
C GLY A 18 -14.86 -3.01 -25.57
N LYS A 19 -15.16 -4.29 -25.30
CA LYS A 19 -16.32 -4.85 -24.55
C LYS A 19 -17.68 -4.74 -25.24
N ALA A 20 -18.30 -5.92 -25.42
CA ALA A 20 -19.72 -6.04 -25.70
C ALA A 20 -20.54 -5.41 -24.56
N GLY A 21 -21.18 -4.28 -24.84
CA GLY A 21 -22.07 -3.57 -23.89
C GLY A 21 -21.66 -2.13 -23.53
N ALA A 22 -20.50 -1.64 -23.96
CA ALA A 22 -20.11 -0.24 -23.73
C ALA A 22 -20.65 0.65 -24.87
N SER A 23 -21.76 1.36 -24.64
CA SER A 23 -22.18 2.44 -25.53
C SER A 23 -21.18 3.60 -25.43
N ILE A 24 -20.62 4.04 -26.57
CA ILE A 24 -19.78 5.23 -26.65
C ILE A 24 -20.65 6.44 -26.32
N HIS A 25 -20.60 6.92 -25.08
CA HIS A 25 -21.24 8.18 -24.72
C HIS A 25 -20.40 9.34 -25.29
N ILE A 26 -21.05 10.23 -26.05
CA ILE A 26 -20.45 11.40 -26.71
C ILE A 26 -19.67 12.28 -25.72
N GLU A 27 -20.04 12.26 -24.44
CA GLU A 27 -19.36 12.98 -23.35
C GLU A 27 -17.87 12.61 -23.19
N TYR A 28 -17.48 11.38 -23.53
CA TYR A 28 -16.08 10.92 -23.40
C TYR A 28 -15.21 11.24 -24.62
N ILE A 29 -15.80 11.68 -25.74
CA ILE A 29 -15.06 11.96 -26.97
C ILE A 29 -14.05 13.10 -26.76
N SER A 30 -14.43 14.13 -26.01
CA SER A 30 -13.54 15.26 -25.68
C SER A 30 -12.33 14.81 -24.86
N ALA A 31 -12.54 13.92 -23.89
CA ALA A 31 -11.47 13.34 -23.07
C ALA A 31 -10.54 12.44 -23.89
N VAL A 32 -11.10 11.59 -24.76
CA VAL A 32 -10.32 10.73 -25.68
C VAL A 32 -9.48 11.58 -26.62
N LEU A 33 -10.05 12.64 -27.21
CA LEU A 33 -9.31 13.57 -28.07
C LEU A 33 -8.20 14.30 -27.31
N ALA A 34 -8.45 14.73 -26.07
CA ALA A 34 -7.44 15.37 -25.24
C ALA A 34 -6.27 14.43 -24.93
N VAL A 35 -6.55 13.16 -24.62
CA VAL A 35 -5.52 12.13 -24.39
C VAL A 35 -4.71 11.87 -25.67
N LEU A 36 -5.37 11.78 -26.82
CA LEU A 36 -4.71 11.59 -28.11
C LEU A 36 -3.79 12.77 -28.47
N ILE A 37 -4.28 14.00 -28.29
CA ILE A 37 -3.48 15.22 -28.52
C ILE A 37 -2.28 15.25 -27.57
N ALA A 38 -2.49 14.95 -26.28
CA ALA A 38 -1.40 14.90 -25.29
C ALA A 38 -0.34 13.85 -25.65
N ALA A 39 -0.75 12.66 -26.11
CA ALA A 39 0.17 11.61 -26.55
C ALA A 39 0.99 12.03 -27.78
N ILE A 40 0.35 12.66 -28.78
CA ILE A 40 1.04 13.19 -29.96
C ILE A 40 2.03 14.29 -29.56
N MET A 41 1.61 15.23 -28.70
CA MET A 41 2.48 16.29 -28.21
C MET A 41 3.68 15.73 -27.43
N SER A 42 3.48 14.73 -26.59
CA SER A 42 4.55 14.05 -25.84
C SER A 42 5.55 13.34 -26.77
N ALA A 43 5.07 12.68 -27.83
CA ALA A 43 5.92 12.05 -28.84
C ALA A 43 6.74 13.09 -29.62
N LEU A 44 6.12 14.18 -30.07
CA LEU A 44 6.79 15.28 -30.77
C LEU A 44 7.84 15.93 -29.87
N TYR A 45 7.50 16.19 -28.61
CA TYR A 45 8.41 16.71 -27.59
C TYR A 45 9.64 15.81 -27.39
N THR A 46 9.43 14.51 -27.28
CA THR A 46 10.52 13.54 -27.07
C THR A 46 11.44 13.45 -28.28
N ILE A 47 10.89 13.43 -29.50
CA ILE A 47 11.67 13.40 -30.75
C ILE A 47 12.47 14.70 -30.93
N ALA A 48 11.82 15.85 -30.75
CA ALA A 48 12.46 17.16 -30.84
C ALA A 48 13.55 17.32 -29.77
N GLY A 49 13.27 16.93 -28.53
CA GLY A 49 14.20 16.93 -27.43
C GLY A 49 15.46 16.11 -27.71
N LYS A 50 15.32 14.90 -28.26
CA LYS A 50 16.47 14.07 -28.65
C LYS A 50 17.33 14.73 -29.73
N LYS A 51 16.71 15.35 -30.74
CA LYS A 51 17.45 16.08 -31.78
C LYS A 51 18.21 17.26 -31.18
N LEU A 52 17.59 17.99 -30.27
CA LEU A 52 18.18 19.16 -29.61
C LEU A 52 19.28 18.80 -28.60
N LEU A 53 19.25 17.60 -28.01
CA LEU A 53 20.32 17.09 -27.13
C LEU A 53 21.69 16.97 -27.83
N THR A 54 21.72 16.96 -29.17
CA THR A 54 22.98 17.00 -29.94
C THR A 54 23.67 18.36 -29.90
N ARG A 55 22.93 19.43 -29.54
CA ARG A 55 23.41 20.83 -29.55
C ARG A 55 23.37 21.49 -28.17
N TYR A 56 22.52 21.01 -27.27
CA TYR A 56 22.26 21.62 -25.97
C TYR A 56 22.35 20.59 -24.84
N SER A 57 22.70 21.06 -23.63
CA SER A 57 22.75 20.20 -22.45
C SER A 57 21.35 19.75 -22.01
N ALA A 58 21.27 18.63 -21.29
CA ALA A 58 20.01 18.14 -20.72
C ALA A 58 19.36 19.19 -19.81
N LEU A 59 20.17 19.87 -18.99
CA LEU A 59 19.69 20.93 -18.10
C LEU A 59 19.12 22.11 -18.90
N SER A 60 19.82 22.57 -19.94
CA SER A 60 19.37 23.67 -20.79
C SER A 60 18.03 23.35 -21.46
N LEU A 61 17.88 22.13 -21.98
CA LEU A 61 16.63 21.71 -22.62
C LEU A 61 15.48 21.58 -21.62
N THR A 62 15.73 21.04 -20.43
CA THR A 62 14.74 21.03 -19.36
C THR A 62 14.31 22.46 -19.03
N THR A 63 15.24 23.39 -18.86
CA THR A 63 14.91 24.80 -18.55
C THR A 63 14.04 25.44 -19.64
N TYR A 64 14.41 25.31 -20.92
CA TYR A 64 13.62 25.89 -22.01
C TYR A 64 12.26 25.22 -22.17
N ALA A 65 12.19 23.89 -22.02
CA ALA A 65 10.92 23.15 -22.06
C ALA A 65 9.97 23.63 -20.96
N MET A 66 10.48 23.85 -19.75
CA MET A 66 9.68 24.34 -18.63
C MET A 66 9.24 25.79 -18.81
N LEU A 67 10.10 26.65 -19.34
CA LEU A 67 9.72 28.04 -19.62
C LEU A 67 8.61 28.10 -20.67
N LEU A 68 8.75 27.38 -21.79
CA LEU A 68 7.75 27.34 -22.84
C LEU A 68 6.45 26.68 -22.37
N GLY A 69 6.53 25.60 -21.59
CA GLY A 69 5.37 24.96 -20.98
C GLY A 69 4.63 25.89 -20.01
N SER A 70 5.37 26.60 -19.17
CA SER A 70 4.78 27.59 -18.23
C SER A 70 4.11 28.74 -18.96
N LEU A 71 4.72 29.24 -20.04
CA LEU A 71 4.11 30.25 -20.92
C LEU A 71 2.83 29.71 -21.58
N GLY A 72 2.81 28.45 -22.02
CA GLY A 72 1.63 27.81 -22.59
C GLY A 72 0.47 27.65 -21.61
N LEU A 73 0.74 27.67 -20.30
CA LEU A 73 -0.28 27.63 -19.25
C LEU A 73 -0.85 29.01 -18.91
N THR A 74 -0.25 30.10 -19.40
CA THR A 74 -0.70 31.47 -19.12
C THR A 74 -2.18 31.75 -19.44
N PRO A 75 -2.79 31.22 -20.54
CA PRO A 75 -4.20 31.45 -20.82
C PRO A 75 -5.14 30.76 -19.83
N PHE A 76 -4.64 29.80 -19.05
CA PHE A 76 -5.41 29.04 -18.07
C PHE A 76 -5.27 29.60 -16.64
N ILE A 77 -4.45 30.64 -16.46
CA ILE A 77 -4.32 31.35 -15.18
C ILE A 77 -5.61 32.14 -14.92
N ARG A 78 -6.36 31.73 -13.90
CA ARG A 78 -7.56 32.46 -13.43
C ARG A 78 -7.17 33.53 -12.42
N GLY A 79 -7.92 34.63 -12.37
CA GLY A 79 -7.67 35.73 -11.42
C GLY A 79 -7.67 35.31 -9.95
N SER A 80 -8.34 34.20 -9.59
CA SER A 80 -8.36 33.64 -8.24
C SER A 80 -7.07 32.89 -7.85
N LEU A 81 -6.13 32.69 -8.77
CA LEU A 81 -4.91 31.92 -8.51
C LEU A 81 -4.02 32.59 -7.44
N LEU A 82 -3.88 33.91 -7.49
CA LEU A 82 -3.10 34.67 -6.52
C LEU A 82 -3.66 34.52 -5.10
N ASP A 83 -4.98 34.63 -4.95
CA ASP A 83 -5.65 34.45 -3.66
C ASP A 83 -5.50 33.02 -3.11
N GLN A 84 -5.48 32.01 -3.99
CA GLN A 84 -5.27 30.62 -3.60
C GLN A 84 -3.83 30.37 -3.15
N ILE A 85 -2.84 30.90 -3.89
CA ILE A 85 -1.42 30.80 -3.53
C ILE A 85 -1.15 31.47 -2.18
N LEU A 86 -1.73 32.65 -1.94
CA LEU A 86 -1.56 33.38 -0.68
C LEU A 86 -2.20 32.67 0.52
N LYS A 87 -3.21 31.84 0.30
CA LYS A 87 -3.90 31.05 1.35
C LYS A 87 -3.37 29.62 1.48
N MET A 88 -2.34 29.23 0.72
CA MET A 88 -1.79 27.87 0.77
C MET A 88 -1.16 27.56 2.12
N SER A 89 -1.50 26.39 2.66
CA SER A 89 -0.88 25.84 3.86
C SER A 89 0.61 25.54 3.64
N MET A 90 1.37 25.40 4.73
CA MET A 90 2.78 24.97 4.69
C MET A 90 2.97 23.62 3.98
N THR A 91 2.00 22.70 4.12
CA THR A 91 1.99 21.42 3.40
C THR A 91 1.75 21.59 1.90
N GLY A 92 0.89 22.54 1.51
CA GLY A 92 0.69 22.89 0.12
C GLY A 92 1.95 23.47 -0.52
N TRP A 93 2.64 24.38 0.19
CA TRP A 93 3.93 24.91 -0.26
C TRP A 93 5.00 23.83 -0.41
N PHE A 94 5.07 22.88 0.55
CA PHE A 94 5.96 21.73 0.42
C PHE A 94 5.63 20.88 -0.82
N ALA A 95 4.34 20.60 -1.07
CA ALA A 95 3.92 19.85 -2.25
C ALA A 95 4.28 20.58 -3.56
N VAL A 96 4.09 21.91 -3.63
CA VAL A 96 4.47 22.71 -4.81
C VAL A 96 5.97 22.67 -5.04
N ILE A 97 6.77 22.84 -3.99
CA ILE A 97 8.24 22.77 -4.08
C ILE A 97 8.68 21.35 -4.47
N PHE A 98 8.10 20.32 -3.86
CA PHE A 98 8.42 18.93 -4.16
C PHE A 98 8.09 18.58 -5.62
N LEU A 99 6.88 18.91 -6.08
CA LEU A 99 6.47 18.67 -7.47
C LEU A 99 7.35 19.48 -8.44
N GLY A 100 7.59 20.76 -8.14
CA GLY A 100 8.41 21.64 -8.99
C GLY A 100 9.89 21.27 -9.03
N VAL A 101 10.47 20.73 -7.95
CA VAL A 101 11.90 20.39 -7.90
C VAL A 101 12.14 18.92 -8.26
N PHE A 102 11.46 17.97 -7.60
CA PHE A 102 11.72 16.55 -7.79
C PHE A 102 11.05 16.00 -9.04
N SER A 103 9.76 16.24 -9.23
CA SER A 103 9.06 15.70 -10.41
C SER A 103 9.52 16.39 -11.68
N THR A 104 9.79 17.70 -11.61
CA THR A 104 10.19 18.48 -12.78
C THR A 104 11.69 18.51 -13.01
N VAL A 105 12.49 19.10 -12.11
CA VAL A 105 13.93 19.27 -12.36
C VAL A 105 14.67 17.93 -12.34
N VAL A 106 14.44 17.10 -11.32
CA VAL A 106 15.10 15.79 -11.20
C VAL A 106 14.51 14.81 -12.21
N GLY A 107 13.17 14.70 -12.28
CA GLY A 107 12.48 13.79 -13.19
C GLY A 107 12.82 14.03 -14.67
N TYR A 108 12.64 15.25 -15.17
CA TYR A 108 13.00 15.57 -16.57
C TYR A 108 14.51 15.61 -16.81
N GLY A 109 15.30 16.00 -15.81
CA GLY A 109 16.76 15.92 -15.88
C GLY A 109 17.22 14.49 -16.13
N LEU A 110 16.74 13.53 -15.33
CA LEU A 110 17.01 12.11 -15.50
C LEU A 110 16.46 11.60 -16.83
N TRP A 111 15.24 11.98 -17.21
CA TRP A 111 14.65 11.62 -18.51
C TRP A 111 15.56 12.02 -19.69
N TYR A 112 16.07 13.26 -19.70
CA TYR A 112 16.98 13.72 -20.75
C TYR A 112 18.38 13.10 -20.68
N ILE A 113 18.88 12.79 -19.47
CA ILE A 113 20.12 12.02 -19.29
C ILE A 113 19.96 10.63 -19.90
N VAL A 114 18.86 9.95 -19.62
CA VAL A 114 18.58 8.61 -20.16
C VAL A 114 18.37 8.67 -21.68
N LEU A 115 17.71 9.71 -22.21
CA LEU A 115 17.57 9.96 -23.65
C LEU A 115 18.89 10.20 -24.40
N LYS A 116 19.97 10.59 -23.71
CA LYS A 116 21.31 10.64 -24.31
C LYS A 116 21.90 9.25 -24.54
N ILE A 117 21.55 8.29 -23.69
CA ILE A 117 22.14 6.95 -23.66
C ILE A 117 21.30 5.95 -24.48
N LYS A 118 19.98 6.11 -24.47
CA LYS A 118 19.02 5.19 -25.09
C LYS A 118 18.15 5.90 -26.12
N SER A 119 17.56 5.16 -27.05
CA SER A 119 16.64 5.73 -28.03
C SER A 119 15.30 6.11 -27.40
N ALA A 120 14.65 7.13 -27.97
CA ALA A 120 13.32 7.56 -27.51
C ALA A 120 12.31 6.40 -27.52
N SER A 121 12.42 5.51 -28.50
CA SER A 121 11.60 4.30 -28.61
C SER A 121 11.86 3.32 -27.45
N GLU A 122 13.13 3.05 -27.11
CA GLU A 122 13.47 2.14 -26.00
C GLU A 122 13.02 2.68 -24.65
N ILE A 123 13.15 3.99 -24.43
CA ILE A 123 12.78 4.61 -23.14
C ILE A 123 11.26 4.70 -22.98
N SER A 124 10.54 4.93 -24.09
CA SER A 124 9.08 5.01 -24.08
C SER A 124 8.41 3.72 -23.59
N ILE A 125 9.06 2.56 -23.75
CA ILE A 125 8.56 1.26 -23.27
C ILE A 125 8.43 1.23 -21.73
N TYR A 126 9.33 1.89 -20.99
CA TYR A 126 9.28 1.91 -19.52
C TYR A 126 8.09 2.69 -18.97
N LEU A 127 7.56 3.67 -19.70
CA LEU A 127 6.31 4.37 -19.35
C LEU A 127 5.09 3.44 -19.44
N TYR A 128 5.15 2.42 -20.31
CA TYR A 128 4.13 1.39 -20.47
C TYR A 128 4.47 0.09 -19.73
N ALA A 129 5.60 0.03 -19.01
CA ALA A 129 6.00 -1.18 -18.30
C ALA A 129 5.18 -1.43 -17.03
N ILE A 130 4.60 -0.39 -16.42
CA ILE A 130 3.84 -0.52 -15.16
C ILE A 130 2.59 -1.42 -15.33
N PRO A 131 1.76 -1.27 -16.38
CA PRO A 131 0.62 -2.18 -16.61
C PRO A 131 1.01 -3.51 -17.27
N VAL A 132 2.19 -3.59 -17.90
CA VAL A 132 2.66 -4.78 -18.64
C VAL A 132 3.48 -5.72 -17.75
N ALA A 133 4.10 -5.22 -16.67
CA ALA A 133 4.89 -6.03 -15.75
C ALA A 133 4.14 -7.28 -15.22
N PRO A 134 2.84 -7.21 -14.84
CA PRO A 134 2.06 -8.40 -14.45
C PRO A 134 1.82 -9.41 -15.57
N GLN A 135 1.95 -9.02 -16.84
CA GLN A 135 1.74 -9.92 -18.00
C GLN A 135 2.99 -10.72 -18.38
N ILE A 136 4.17 -10.33 -17.87
CA ILE A 136 5.46 -10.95 -18.18
C ILE A 136 6.21 -11.44 -16.93
N ALA A 137 5.80 -10.99 -15.74
CA ALA A 137 6.34 -11.40 -14.46
C ALA A 137 5.26 -11.36 -13.38
N THR A 138 5.35 -12.26 -12.41
CA THR A 138 4.49 -12.19 -11.22
C THR A 138 4.93 -11.03 -10.33
N VAL A 139 4.01 -10.12 -10.03
CA VAL A 139 4.23 -9.00 -9.11
C VAL A 139 3.75 -9.40 -7.72
N ILE A 140 4.63 -9.29 -6.72
CA ILE A 140 4.25 -9.42 -5.31
C ILE A 140 4.07 -8.01 -4.75
N ASP A 141 2.83 -7.63 -4.46
CA ASP A 141 2.46 -6.30 -3.98
C ASP A 141 2.16 -6.31 -2.49
N ASN A 142 2.81 -5.42 -1.72
CA ASN A 142 2.57 -5.27 -0.28
C ASN A 142 1.63 -4.09 0.06
N SER A 143 1.08 -3.43 -0.95
CA SER A 143 0.09 -2.38 -0.72
C SER A 143 -1.29 -2.98 -0.43
N SER A 144 -2.22 -2.13 0.02
CA SER A 144 -3.63 -2.53 0.16
C SER A 144 -4.42 -2.44 -1.16
N ALA A 145 -3.81 -1.97 -2.25
CA ALA A 145 -4.53 -1.60 -3.48
C ALA A 145 -5.26 -2.77 -4.15
N PHE A 146 -4.66 -3.96 -4.13
CA PHE A 146 -5.15 -5.13 -4.87
C PHE A 146 -5.69 -6.25 -3.98
N ARG A 147 -5.60 -6.13 -2.65
CA ARG A 147 -5.89 -7.22 -1.70
C ARG A 147 -7.29 -7.79 -1.85
N MET A 148 -8.28 -6.93 -2.11
CA MET A 148 -9.68 -7.34 -2.24
C MET A 148 -10.15 -7.49 -3.69
N ASP A 149 -9.26 -7.35 -4.68
CA ASP A 149 -9.61 -7.64 -6.07
C ASP A 149 -9.87 -9.15 -6.22
N LYS A 150 -10.98 -9.50 -6.89
CA LYS A 150 -11.39 -10.89 -7.13
C LYS A 150 -10.39 -11.67 -8.01
N ASP A 151 -9.64 -10.96 -8.84
CA ASP A 151 -8.70 -11.55 -9.80
C ASP A 151 -7.26 -11.63 -9.24
N VAL A 152 -7.05 -11.20 -7.99
CA VAL A 152 -5.75 -11.17 -7.32
C VAL A 152 -5.72 -12.12 -6.13
N SER A 153 -4.73 -13.01 -6.09
CA SER A 153 -4.52 -13.92 -4.97
C SER A 153 -4.01 -13.15 -3.74
N LEU A 154 -4.63 -13.36 -2.58
CA LEU A 154 -4.20 -12.81 -1.30
C LEU A 154 -3.62 -13.96 -0.47
N VAL A 155 -2.29 -14.04 -0.35
CA VAL A 155 -1.61 -15.27 0.05
C VAL A 155 -0.89 -15.13 1.39
N VAL A 156 -1.11 -16.12 2.26
CA VAL A 156 -0.28 -16.45 3.42
C VAL A 156 0.23 -17.88 3.24
N PRO A 157 1.55 -18.10 3.06
CA PRO A 157 2.10 -19.42 2.74
C PRO A 157 1.71 -20.54 3.71
N GLU A 158 1.55 -20.25 4.99
CA GLU A 158 1.16 -21.20 6.03
C GLU A 158 -0.34 -21.56 6.01
N VAL A 159 -1.16 -20.76 5.32
CA VAL A 159 -2.63 -20.85 5.35
C VAL A 159 -3.19 -21.34 4.02
N ASN A 160 -2.84 -20.66 2.92
CA ASN A 160 -3.40 -20.87 1.58
C ASN A 160 -2.32 -20.86 0.47
N PRO A 161 -1.27 -21.69 0.57
CA PRO A 161 -0.18 -21.69 -0.41
C PRO A 161 -0.63 -22.05 -1.83
N GLN A 162 -1.72 -22.83 -1.96
CA GLN A 162 -2.28 -23.23 -3.25
C GLN A 162 -2.81 -22.03 -4.08
N ASP A 163 -3.20 -20.94 -3.42
CA ASP A 163 -3.80 -19.78 -4.09
C ASP A 163 -2.78 -19.01 -4.93
N VAL A 164 -1.48 -19.25 -4.70
CA VAL A 164 -0.40 -18.76 -5.57
C VAL A 164 -0.64 -19.22 -7.00
N LEU A 165 -1.05 -20.48 -7.25
CA LEU A 165 -1.17 -21.01 -8.61
C LEU A 165 -2.30 -20.35 -9.43
N GLY A 166 -3.26 -19.70 -8.76
CA GLY A 166 -4.39 -19.03 -9.41
C GLY A 166 -4.14 -17.57 -9.80
N HIS A 167 -2.94 -17.03 -9.56
CA HIS A 167 -2.66 -15.60 -9.71
C HIS A 167 -2.74 -15.16 -11.19
N LYS A 168 -3.29 -13.96 -11.46
CA LYS A 168 -3.33 -13.35 -12.81
C LYS A 168 -2.30 -12.23 -12.95
N GLY A 169 -1.04 -12.58 -12.68
CA GLY A 169 0.09 -11.64 -12.71
C GLY A 169 0.37 -10.86 -11.42
N ILE A 170 -0.56 -10.77 -10.47
CA ILE A 170 -0.37 -10.09 -9.17
C ILE A 170 -0.71 -11.05 -8.03
N ILE A 171 0.15 -11.09 -7.02
CA ILE A 171 -0.10 -11.69 -5.71
C ILE A 171 0.00 -10.58 -4.67
N ALA A 172 -1.04 -10.39 -3.88
CA ALA A 172 -1.06 -9.41 -2.81
C ALA A 172 -0.58 -10.03 -1.49
N ASN A 173 0.28 -9.30 -0.78
CA ASN A 173 0.64 -9.58 0.61
C ASN A 173 -0.41 -8.96 1.54
N PRO A 174 -0.96 -9.72 2.51
CA PRO A 174 -1.99 -9.20 3.41
C PRO A 174 -1.51 -8.17 4.43
N ASN A 175 -2.46 -7.64 5.18
CA ASN A 175 -2.26 -6.79 6.34
C ASN A 175 -1.47 -7.55 7.43
N CYS A 176 -0.51 -6.86 8.04
CA CYS A 176 0.41 -7.44 9.02
C CYS A 176 -0.31 -8.09 10.21
N SER A 177 -1.33 -7.44 10.78
CA SER A 177 -2.11 -8.00 11.89
C SER A 177 -2.98 -9.18 11.47
N THR A 178 -3.46 -9.17 10.22
CA THR A 178 -4.22 -10.28 9.65
C THR A 178 -3.34 -11.51 9.52
N ILE A 179 -2.14 -11.39 8.95
CA ILE A 179 -1.18 -12.51 8.81
C ILE A 179 -0.92 -13.17 10.16
N VAL A 180 -0.57 -12.37 11.18
CA VAL A 180 -0.29 -12.88 12.53
C VAL A 180 -1.50 -13.66 13.09
N MET A 181 -2.71 -13.16 12.89
CA MET A 181 -3.92 -13.83 13.34
C MET A 181 -4.18 -15.13 12.57
N VAL A 182 -4.21 -15.09 11.23
CA VAL A 182 -4.62 -16.24 10.42
C VAL A 182 -3.64 -17.41 10.50
N VAL A 183 -2.33 -17.15 10.63
CA VAL A 183 -1.32 -18.19 10.84
C VAL A 183 -1.59 -18.96 12.14
N ALA A 184 -2.00 -18.27 13.21
CA ALA A 184 -2.32 -18.89 14.47
C ALA A 184 -3.68 -19.61 14.48
N ILE A 185 -4.73 -19.02 13.88
CA ILE A 185 -6.10 -19.56 14.03
C ILE A 185 -6.47 -20.59 12.97
N ASN A 186 -5.86 -20.56 11.78
CA ASN A 186 -6.21 -21.47 10.68
C ASN A 186 -6.01 -22.96 11.02
N PRO A 187 -4.93 -23.38 11.71
CA PRO A 187 -4.79 -24.76 12.18
C PRO A 187 -5.95 -25.22 13.07
N ILE A 188 -6.45 -24.33 13.94
CA ILE A 188 -7.60 -24.60 14.81
C ILE A 188 -8.88 -24.71 13.96
N HIS A 189 -9.10 -23.77 13.04
CA HIS A 189 -10.26 -23.73 12.14
C HIS A 189 -10.40 -25.00 11.28
N LYS A 190 -9.28 -25.63 10.91
CA LYS A 190 -9.27 -26.89 10.15
C LYS A 190 -9.78 -28.10 10.96
N ILE A 191 -9.69 -28.06 12.29
CA ILE A 191 -10.15 -29.13 13.19
C ILE A 191 -11.55 -28.85 13.73
N SER A 192 -11.77 -27.65 14.25
CA SER A 192 -13.06 -27.18 14.72
C SER A 192 -13.35 -25.82 14.09
N LYS A 193 -14.41 -25.74 13.28
CA LYS A 193 -14.77 -24.53 12.57
C LYS A 193 -15.00 -23.39 13.56
N ILE A 194 -14.44 -22.23 13.22
CA ILE A 194 -14.56 -21.01 14.02
C ILE A 194 -15.86 -20.32 13.62
N LYS A 195 -16.76 -20.11 14.59
CA LYS A 195 -18.01 -19.35 14.40
C LYS A 195 -17.79 -17.86 14.53
N ARG A 196 -16.98 -17.46 15.51
CA ARG A 196 -16.76 -16.06 15.87
C ARG A 196 -15.33 -15.80 16.31
N ILE A 197 -14.81 -14.64 15.91
CA ILE A 197 -13.52 -14.10 16.29
C ILE A 197 -13.76 -12.73 16.93
N VAL A 198 -13.28 -12.56 18.15
CA VAL A 198 -13.14 -11.24 18.78
C VAL A 198 -11.65 -11.01 19.00
N ALA A 199 -11.10 -9.96 18.38
CA ALA A 199 -9.68 -9.66 18.51
C ALA A 199 -9.42 -8.21 18.94
N SER A 200 -8.41 -8.03 19.78
CA SER A 200 -7.87 -6.70 20.11
C SER A 200 -6.39 -6.68 19.75
N THR A 201 -5.99 -5.73 18.91
CA THR A 201 -4.61 -5.63 18.44
C THR A 201 -3.86 -4.54 19.21
N TYR A 202 -2.60 -4.82 19.48
CA TYR A 202 -1.62 -3.96 20.13
C TYR A 202 -0.47 -3.81 19.14
N GLN A 203 -0.67 -2.93 18.17
CA GLN A 203 0.23 -2.82 17.04
C GLN A 203 1.40 -1.86 17.36
N ALA A 204 2.62 -2.30 17.10
CA ALA A 204 3.82 -1.48 17.15
C ALA A 204 3.80 -0.31 16.15
N VAL A 205 4.59 0.73 16.43
CA VAL A 205 4.72 1.92 15.60
C VAL A 205 5.41 1.68 14.26
N SER A 206 6.14 0.56 14.09
CA SER A 206 6.73 0.16 12.82
C SER A 206 5.69 0.00 11.70
N GLY A 207 4.43 -0.32 12.02
CA GLY A 207 3.36 -0.44 11.04
C GLY A 207 3.04 0.88 10.31
N THR A 208 3.27 2.02 10.97
CA THR A 208 3.14 3.36 10.37
C THR A 208 4.41 3.77 9.59
N GLY A 209 5.53 3.09 9.85
CA GLY A 209 6.80 3.28 9.17
C GLY A 209 7.85 4.05 9.97
N ARG A 210 9.01 4.28 9.32
CA ARG A 210 10.24 4.77 9.97
C ARG A 210 10.06 6.09 10.73
N LYS A 211 9.23 7.02 10.22
CA LYS A 211 8.99 8.30 10.90
C LYS A 211 8.33 8.11 12.26
N ALA A 212 7.38 7.18 12.37
CA ALA A 212 6.70 6.88 13.64
C ALA A 212 7.65 6.24 14.67
N ILE A 213 8.58 5.40 14.21
CA ILE A 213 9.65 4.85 15.07
C ILE A 213 10.52 5.97 15.63
N GLU A 214 10.94 6.92 14.79
CA GLU A 214 11.76 8.06 15.22
C GLU A 214 10.98 9.02 16.11
N GLU A 215 9.69 9.24 15.85
CA GLU A 215 8.80 10.01 16.72
C GLU A 215 8.72 9.40 18.11
N LEU A 216 8.43 8.10 18.22
CA LEU A 216 8.39 7.41 19.51
C LEU A 216 9.72 7.58 20.28
N LYS A 217 10.87 7.43 19.61
CA LYS A 217 12.18 7.67 20.24
C LYS A 217 12.35 9.10 20.76
N LYS A 218 11.99 10.09 19.95
CA LYS A 218 12.11 11.52 20.31
C LYS A 218 11.17 11.86 21.47
N GLN A 219 9.91 11.48 21.37
CA GLN A 219 8.90 11.74 22.40
C GLN A 219 9.28 11.05 23.72
N SER A 220 9.73 9.79 23.69
CA SER A 220 10.17 9.10 24.91
C SER A 220 11.33 9.81 25.59
N ARG A 221 12.33 10.30 24.84
CA ARG A 221 13.41 11.11 25.41
C ARG A 221 12.92 12.45 25.95
N ALA A 222 11.98 13.11 25.26
CA ALA A 222 11.44 14.38 25.74
C ALA A 222 10.68 14.21 27.06
N VAL A 223 9.79 13.21 27.14
CA VAL A 223 9.04 12.87 28.37
C VAL A 223 9.99 12.57 29.53
N LEU A 224 10.99 11.69 29.33
CA LEU A 224 11.93 11.31 30.38
C LEU A 224 12.83 12.46 30.85
N ASN A 225 13.05 13.47 30.01
CA ASN A 225 13.80 14.67 30.36
C ASN A 225 12.90 15.85 30.78
N SER A 226 11.61 15.62 31.02
CA SER A 226 10.62 16.67 31.35
C SER A 226 10.62 17.84 30.35
N LYS A 227 10.81 17.53 29.06
CA LYS A 227 10.76 18.50 27.95
C LYS A 227 9.41 18.45 27.25
N GLU A 228 9.08 19.54 26.56
CA GLU A 228 7.91 19.61 25.70
C GLU A 228 7.91 18.48 24.65
N VAL A 229 6.76 17.82 24.51
CA VAL A 229 6.55 16.74 23.54
C VAL A 229 5.87 17.29 22.30
N LYS A 230 6.41 16.94 21.13
CA LYS A 230 5.84 17.30 19.83
C LYS A 230 5.37 16.04 19.10
N SER A 231 4.17 16.11 18.54
CA SER A 231 3.57 15.08 17.71
C SER A 231 3.58 15.55 16.26
N GLU A 232 4.25 14.80 15.38
CA GLU A 232 4.43 15.14 13.95
C GLU A 232 3.76 14.09 13.04
N VAL A 233 3.75 12.83 13.46
CA VAL A 233 3.24 11.66 12.73
C VAL A 233 1.87 11.26 13.24
N TYR A 234 1.71 11.16 14.56
CA TYR A 234 0.43 10.84 15.19
C TYR A 234 -0.31 12.13 15.61
N PRO A 235 -1.65 12.09 15.72
CA PRO A 235 -2.42 13.26 16.16
C PRO A 235 -2.18 13.61 17.63
N VAL A 236 -1.69 12.66 18.42
CA VAL A 236 -1.38 12.80 19.85
C VAL A 236 -0.06 12.12 20.18
N GLN A 237 0.48 12.37 21.37
CA GLN A 237 1.69 11.71 21.85
C GLN A 237 1.50 10.18 21.84
N ILE A 238 2.45 9.45 21.25
CA ILE A 238 2.49 7.98 21.31
C ILE A 238 3.38 7.49 22.44
N ALA A 239 4.44 8.21 22.82
CA ALA A 239 5.29 7.80 23.93
C ALA A 239 4.50 7.68 25.24
N PHE A 240 4.58 6.53 25.90
CA PHE A 240 3.85 6.24 27.14
C PHE A 240 2.31 6.41 27.03
N ASN A 241 1.75 6.29 25.81
CA ASN A 241 0.33 6.42 25.54
C ASN A 241 -0.12 5.35 24.52
N ILE A 242 -1.42 5.06 24.46
CA ILE A 242 -2.03 4.15 23.48
C ILE A 242 -3.09 4.88 22.67
N LEU A 243 -3.20 4.56 21.38
CA LEU A 243 -4.17 5.20 20.47
C LEU A 243 -5.15 4.13 19.98
N PRO A 244 -6.44 4.19 20.38
CA PRO A 244 -7.45 3.22 19.95
C PRO A 244 -8.00 3.55 18.56
N HIS A 245 -7.11 3.88 17.63
CA HIS A 245 -7.43 4.04 16.21
C HIS A 245 -6.18 3.77 15.37
N ILE A 246 -6.37 3.07 14.27
CA ILE A 246 -5.34 2.86 13.26
C ILE A 246 -5.99 3.05 11.91
N ASP A 247 -5.39 3.89 11.07
CA ASP A 247 -5.93 4.30 9.77
C ASP A 247 -7.23 5.13 9.94
N ASP A 248 -7.85 5.54 8.83
CA ASP A 248 -9.04 6.41 8.88
C ASP A 248 -10.27 5.69 9.43
N PHE A 249 -11.17 6.45 10.07
CA PHE A 249 -12.50 5.99 10.48
C PHE A 249 -13.48 5.94 9.31
N TYR A 250 -14.41 5.00 9.37
CA TYR A 250 -15.65 4.95 8.60
C TYR A 250 -16.81 5.61 9.37
N GLU A 251 -17.95 5.80 8.70
CA GLU A 251 -19.14 6.46 9.27
C GLU A 251 -19.75 5.67 10.45
N ASP A 252 -19.60 4.36 10.46
CA ASP A 252 -20.10 3.46 11.52
C ASP A 252 -19.17 3.37 12.73
N GLY A 253 -18.02 4.06 12.70
CA GLY A 253 -17.06 4.13 13.79
C GLY A 253 -15.95 3.07 13.74
N TYR A 254 -15.98 2.12 12.80
CA TYR A 254 -14.85 1.22 12.57
C TYR A 254 -13.70 1.93 11.86
N THR A 255 -12.47 1.49 12.06
CA THR A 255 -11.33 1.96 11.27
C THR A 255 -11.08 1.09 10.04
N LYS A 256 -10.40 1.66 9.03
CA LYS A 256 -9.90 0.91 7.87
C LYS A 256 -9.04 -0.29 8.26
N GLU A 257 -8.25 -0.19 9.32
CA GLU A 257 -7.44 -1.29 9.81
C GLU A 257 -8.29 -2.45 10.34
N GLU A 258 -9.37 -2.14 11.07
CA GLU A 258 -10.29 -3.14 11.62
C GLU A 258 -11.04 -3.87 10.50
N ILE A 259 -11.54 -3.12 9.51
CA ILE A 259 -12.23 -3.68 8.35
C ILE A 259 -11.31 -4.50 7.44
N LYS A 260 -10.04 -4.08 7.26
CA LYS A 260 -9.03 -4.91 6.56
C LYS A 260 -8.91 -6.27 7.22
N MET A 261 -8.80 -6.33 8.55
CA MET A 261 -8.70 -7.62 9.25
C MET A 261 -9.91 -8.52 9.02
N VAL A 262 -11.12 -7.96 8.97
CA VAL A 262 -12.34 -8.75 8.68
C VAL A 262 -12.28 -9.32 7.26
N HIS A 263 -12.19 -8.44 6.26
CA HIS A 263 -12.29 -8.83 4.85
C HIS A 263 -11.14 -9.72 4.38
N GLU A 264 -9.91 -9.41 4.81
CA GLU A 264 -8.74 -10.19 4.43
C GLU A 264 -8.77 -11.57 5.10
N THR A 265 -9.23 -11.69 6.36
CA THR A 265 -9.40 -13.01 7.01
C THR A 265 -10.37 -13.90 6.25
N HIS A 266 -11.53 -13.35 5.86
CA HIS A 266 -12.51 -14.07 5.05
C HIS A 266 -11.92 -14.57 3.73
N LYS A 267 -11.18 -13.71 3.02
CA LYS A 267 -10.55 -14.07 1.74
C LYS A 267 -9.43 -15.10 1.90
N ILE A 268 -8.59 -15.00 2.94
CA ILE A 268 -7.46 -15.90 3.16
C ILE A 268 -7.91 -17.27 3.67
N ILE A 269 -8.85 -17.32 4.61
CA ILE A 269 -9.38 -18.58 5.15
C ILE A 269 -10.35 -19.23 4.16
N GLY A 270 -11.03 -18.43 3.33
CA GLY A 270 -12.04 -18.91 2.38
C GLY A 270 -13.39 -19.24 3.05
N ASP A 271 -13.70 -18.60 4.18
CA ASP A 271 -14.93 -18.82 4.94
C ASP A 271 -15.56 -17.49 5.39
N ASN A 272 -16.61 -17.08 4.68
CA ASN A 272 -17.35 -15.86 4.96
C ASN A 272 -18.39 -16.02 6.09
N SER A 273 -18.60 -17.23 6.62
CA SER A 273 -19.55 -17.48 7.70
C SER A 273 -19.01 -17.05 9.07
N ILE A 274 -17.69 -16.88 9.18
CA ILE A 274 -17.02 -16.47 10.42
C ILE A 274 -17.44 -15.04 10.77
N LYS A 275 -18.03 -14.86 11.95
CA LYS A 275 -18.35 -13.52 12.49
C LYS A 275 -17.09 -12.91 13.09
N ILE A 276 -16.63 -11.78 12.58
CA ILE A 276 -15.37 -11.17 13.01
C ILE A 276 -15.65 -9.76 13.52
N THR A 277 -15.11 -9.43 14.70
CA THR A 277 -14.97 -8.05 15.15
C THR A 277 -13.57 -7.85 15.70
N THR A 278 -12.97 -6.71 15.36
CA THR A 278 -11.62 -6.36 15.77
C THR A 278 -11.60 -4.95 16.35
N THR A 279 -10.71 -4.71 17.30
CA THR A 279 -10.37 -3.37 17.78
C THR A 279 -8.88 -3.16 17.61
N SER A 280 -8.48 -2.09 16.91
CA SER A 280 -7.09 -1.85 16.57
C SER A 280 -6.46 -0.71 17.35
N VAL A 281 -5.49 -1.03 18.21
CA VAL A 281 -4.81 -0.08 19.10
C VAL A 281 -3.34 0.04 18.73
N ARG A 282 -2.87 1.27 18.49
CA ARG A 282 -1.44 1.55 18.34
C ARG A 282 -0.81 1.71 19.73
N VAL A 283 0.28 0.99 19.98
CA VAL A 283 1.00 0.97 21.26
C VAL A 283 2.44 1.46 21.12
N PRO A 284 3.10 1.92 22.20
CA PRO A 284 4.45 2.46 22.17
C PRO A 284 5.53 1.37 22.12
N VAL A 285 5.37 0.43 21.20
CA VAL A 285 6.32 -0.65 20.91
C VAL A 285 6.96 -0.35 19.56
N PHE A 286 8.28 -0.51 19.44
CA PHE A 286 9.00 -0.21 18.20
C PHE A 286 8.61 -1.14 17.05
N THR A 287 8.71 -2.44 17.28
CA THR A 287 8.51 -3.50 16.29
C THR A 287 7.84 -4.70 16.97
N SER A 288 7.09 -5.49 16.21
CA SER A 288 6.22 -6.60 16.64
C SER A 288 4.82 -6.19 17.08
N HIS A 289 3.80 -6.84 16.51
CA HIS A 289 2.40 -6.65 16.89
C HIS A 289 2.00 -7.76 17.86
N SER A 290 1.15 -7.42 18.82
CA SER A 290 0.53 -8.41 19.71
C SER A 290 -0.97 -8.40 19.52
N LEU A 291 -1.59 -9.56 19.65
CA LEU A 291 -3.03 -9.71 19.51
C LEU A 291 -3.56 -10.51 20.69
N SER A 292 -4.69 -10.08 21.24
CA SER A 292 -5.54 -10.91 22.08
C SER A 292 -6.69 -11.40 21.22
N VAL A 293 -6.88 -12.72 21.14
CA VAL A 293 -7.88 -13.35 20.27
C VAL A 293 -8.75 -14.29 21.09
N ASN A 294 -10.06 -14.12 20.99
CA ASN A 294 -11.07 -15.03 21.52
C ASN A 294 -11.79 -15.70 20.35
N LEU A 295 -11.90 -17.03 20.41
CA LEU A 295 -12.50 -17.85 19.38
C LEU A 295 -13.72 -18.58 19.94
N GLU A 296 -14.83 -18.54 19.21
CA GLU A 296 -15.97 -19.42 19.43
C GLU A 296 -15.93 -20.55 18.40
N LEU A 297 -15.94 -21.80 18.88
CA LEU A 297 -15.76 -22.99 18.06
C LEU A 297 -17.07 -23.78 17.86
N GLU A 298 -17.14 -24.58 16.80
CA GLU A 298 -18.25 -25.50 16.55
C GLU A 298 -18.27 -26.69 17.50
N SER A 299 -17.11 -27.31 17.67
CA SER A 299 -16.88 -28.38 18.65
C SER A 299 -15.87 -27.93 19.69
N LYS A 300 -16.03 -28.44 20.91
CA LYS A 300 -15.13 -28.15 22.03
C LYS A 300 -13.73 -28.70 21.73
N LEU A 301 -12.72 -27.85 21.95
CA LEU A 301 -11.31 -28.24 22.03
C LEU A 301 -10.80 -27.83 23.40
N THR A 302 -10.09 -28.73 24.07
CA THR A 302 -9.44 -28.40 25.34
C THR A 302 -8.23 -27.51 25.10
N ARG A 303 -7.72 -26.90 26.18
CA ARG A 303 -6.46 -26.16 26.13
C ARG A 303 -5.33 -27.03 25.56
N GLU A 304 -5.24 -28.28 25.98
CA GLU A 304 -4.22 -29.23 25.56
C GLU A 304 -4.33 -29.57 24.07
N ASP A 305 -5.56 -29.78 23.56
CA ASP A 305 -5.81 -30.00 22.12
C ASP A 305 -5.28 -28.82 21.30
N VAL A 306 -5.62 -27.58 21.71
CA VAL A 306 -5.19 -26.37 21.00
C VAL A 306 -3.66 -26.22 21.02
N ARG A 307 -3.01 -26.50 22.17
CA ARG A 307 -1.55 -26.47 22.26
C ARG A 307 -0.91 -27.48 21.33
N GLU A 308 -1.43 -28.71 21.28
CA GLU A 308 -0.91 -29.75 20.40
C GLU A 308 -1.04 -29.35 18.93
N ILE A 309 -2.23 -28.88 18.51
CA ILE A 309 -2.49 -28.39 17.15
C ILE A 309 -1.48 -27.31 16.77
N LEU A 310 -1.31 -26.29 17.61
CA LEU A 310 -0.44 -25.15 17.33
C LEU A 310 1.05 -25.52 17.36
N SER A 311 1.47 -26.46 18.22
CA SER A 311 2.86 -26.91 18.28
C SER A 311 3.33 -27.60 16.99
N LYS A 312 2.39 -28.14 16.19
CA LYS A 312 2.65 -28.80 14.91
C LYS A 312 2.42 -27.86 13.72
N ALA A 313 1.87 -26.67 13.95
CA ALA A 313 1.52 -25.75 12.88
C ALA A 313 2.76 -25.05 12.30
N PRO A 314 2.87 -24.95 10.97
CA PRO A 314 3.97 -24.22 10.35
C PRO A 314 3.89 -22.73 10.70
N GLY A 315 5.05 -22.11 10.94
CA GLY A 315 5.15 -20.69 11.26
C GLY A 315 4.69 -20.32 12.68
N VAL A 316 4.31 -21.28 13.53
CA VAL A 316 3.86 -21.03 14.91
C VAL A 316 4.87 -21.56 15.93
N LYS A 317 5.13 -20.78 16.97
CA LYS A 317 5.89 -21.19 18.16
C LYS A 317 5.05 -21.03 19.42
N VAL A 318 4.77 -22.14 20.09
CA VAL A 318 4.01 -22.12 21.35
C VAL A 318 4.94 -21.74 22.51
N MET A 319 4.60 -20.66 23.21
CA MET A 319 5.19 -20.23 24.49
C MET A 319 4.05 -20.09 25.50
N ASP A 320 3.65 -21.19 26.12
CA ASP A 320 2.51 -21.22 27.04
C ASP A 320 2.89 -21.96 28.31
N ASP A 321 3.46 -21.28 29.29
CA ASP A 321 3.64 -21.81 30.64
C ASP A 321 3.49 -20.68 31.66
N PRO A 322 2.24 -20.32 32.00
CA PRO A 322 1.97 -19.20 32.90
C PRO A 322 2.51 -19.39 34.32
N GLU A 323 2.66 -20.64 34.80
CA GLU A 323 3.19 -20.94 36.14
C GLU A 323 4.66 -20.50 36.27
N ASN A 324 5.42 -20.62 35.17
CA ASN A 324 6.81 -20.19 35.08
C ASN A 324 6.99 -18.84 34.36
N LEU A 325 5.91 -18.05 34.19
CA LEU A 325 5.91 -16.75 33.49
C LEU A 325 6.41 -16.79 32.03
N ILE A 326 6.19 -17.91 31.34
CA ILE A 326 6.54 -18.08 29.93
C ILE A 326 5.32 -17.78 29.07
N TYR A 327 5.37 -16.65 28.38
CA TYR A 327 4.36 -16.22 27.41
C TYR A 327 4.99 -15.28 26.38
N PRO A 328 4.40 -15.13 25.18
CA PRO A 328 4.98 -14.27 24.15
C PRO A 328 5.04 -12.82 24.59
N THR A 329 6.19 -12.18 24.37
CA THR A 329 6.32 -10.72 24.41
C THR A 329 6.79 -10.19 23.05
N THR A 330 6.70 -8.88 22.87
CA THR A 330 7.19 -8.21 21.66
C THR A 330 8.72 -8.33 21.52
N LEU A 331 9.44 -8.54 22.63
CA LEU A 331 10.90 -8.75 22.61
C LEU A 331 11.27 -10.15 22.10
N ASP A 332 10.50 -11.18 22.46
CA ASP A 332 10.74 -12.56 22.00
C ASP A 332 10.51 -12.71 20.48
N SER A 333 9.51 -11.99 19.96
CA SER A 333 9.08 -12.08 18.57
C SER A 333 9.81 -11.13 17.62
N SER A 334 10.36 -10.01 18.12
CA SER A 334 11.05 -9.03 17.27
C SER A 334 12.26 -9.66 16.57
N GLY A 335 12.33 -9.48 15.24
CA GLY A 335 13.44 -10.01 14.43
C GLY A 335 13.38 -11.50 14.15
N ASN A 336 12.25 -12.15 14.46
CA ASN A 336 11.98 -13.54 14.13
C ASN A 336 10.82 -13.64 13.14
N ASP A 337 10.80 -14.72 12.34
CA ASP A 337 9.79 -14.94 11.31
C ASP A 337 8.53 -15.68 11.85
N LEU A 338 8.61 -16.25 13.06
CA LEU A 338 7.54 -17.07 13.64
C LEU A 338 6.48 -16.22 14.36
N VAL A 339 5.25 -16.71 14.33
CA VAL A 339 4.14 -16.24 15.17
C VAL A 339 4.19 -16.96 16.52
N TYR A 340 4.37 -16.20 17.58
CA TYR A 340 4.43 -16.72 18.94
C TYR A 340 3.04 -16.73 19.58
N VAL A 341 2.62 -17.87 20.11
CA VAL A 341 1.28 -18.05 20.71
C VAL A 341 1.40 -18.56 22.13
N GLY A 342 0.60 -18.00 23.03
CA GLY A 342 0.55 -18.40 24.43
C GLY A 342 -0.65 -17.82 25.15
N ARG A 343 -0.70 -18.03 26.47
CA ARG A 343 -1.84 -17.70 27.33
C ARG A 343 -3.14 -18.40 26.89
N ILE A 344 -2.99 -19.62 26.37
CA ILE A 344 -4.09 -20.44 25.83
C ILE A 344 -4.95 -20.93 27.00
N ARG A 345 -6.27 -20.78 26.86
CA ARG A 345 -7.28 -21.15 27.85
C ARG A 345 -8.65 -21.32 27.17
N GLU A 346 -9.52 -22.11 27.79
CA GLU A 346 -10.88 -22.42 27.32
C GLU A 346 -11.96 -21.87 28.26
#